data_AF-T0F6U8-F1
#
_entry.id   AF-T0F6U8-F1
#
_cell.length_a   1.000
_cell.length_b   1.000
_cell.length_c   1.000
_cell.angle_alpha   90.00
_cell.angle_beta   90.00
_cell.angle_gamma   90.00
#
_symmetry.space_group_name_H-M   'P 1'
#
loop_
_entity.id
_entity.type
_entity.pdbx_description
1 polymer ?
#
loop_
_entity_poly.entity_id
_entity_poly.type
_entity_poly.pdbx_seq_one_letter_code
_entity_poly.pdbx_strand_id
1 'polypeptide(L)'
;MIPKPKIESTSLSIPVHLVSLDANLDIPDGATKLTLLVEGATEKLGTRSGMHFHRLRNKLHLNNIATLSLDSLLTVQERSISLNEVDTNLLKDRLLTVANWIRGYDKTKKLKLFCCVSYDAATYVLKAAIENHLKIEGIISISGDLDGFAEKSKVAKLDIPMLLIFGGFDFSRIEKNKQLFIEAEKQKREMEIVQLSSGLFTEEKKWDEAMDKISRWLNTIRS
;
A
#
# COMPACT_ATOMS: atom_id res chain seq x y z
N MET A 1 1.69 -29.52 -9.13
CA MET A 1 1.99 -28.80 -7.88
C MET A 1 3.05 -27.76 -8.23
N ILE A 2 2.74 -26.45 -8.17
CA ILE A 2 3.73 -25.40 -8.45
C ILE A 2 4.69 -25.36 -7.24
N PRO A 3 6.02 -25.46 -7.43
CA PRO A 3 6.96 -25.40 -6.31
C PRO A 3 6.81 -24.06 -5.59
N LYS A 4 6.74 -24.09 -4.25
CA LYS A 4 6.74 -22.86 -3.46
C LYS A 4 8.05 -22.11 -3.73
N PRO A 5 7.99 -20.79 -3.99
CA PRO A 5 9.20 -20.00 -4.17
C PRO A 5 10.04 -20.10 -2.89
N LYS A 6 11.37 -20.16 -3.05
CA LYS A 6 12.28 -20.00 -1.93
C LYS A 6 12.27 -18.52 -1.55
N ILE A 7 12.08 -18.23 -0.27
CA ILE A 7 11.92 -16.87 0.26
C ILE A 7 12.94 -16.67 1.36
N GLU A 8 13.71 -15.58 1.26
CA GLU A 8 14.55 -15.08 2.34
C GLU A 8 13.72 -14.14 3.22
N SER A 9 13.43 -14.54 4.45
CA SER A 9 12.70 -13.73 5.43
C SER A 9 13.65 -13.12 6.45
N THR A 10 13.53 -11.81 6.69
CA THR A 10 14.32 -11.07 7.68
C THR A 10 13.40 -10.17 8.49
N SER A 11 13.44 -10.28 9.83
CA SER A 11 12.83 -9.27 10.72
C SER A 11 13.80 -8.10 10.89
N LEU A 12 13.29 -6.89 10.71
CA LEU A 12 14.04 -5.64 10.72
C LEU A 12 13.49 -4.73 11.82
N SER A 13 14.37 -3.99 12.47
CA SER A 13 14.00 -2.87 13.33
C SER A 13 14.44 -1.58 12.64
N ILE A 14 13.49 -0.84 12.08
CA ILE A 14 13.75 0.32 11.23
C ILE A 14 13.73 1.58 12.10
N PRO A 15 14.86 2.29 12.25
CA PRO A 15 14.90 3.52 13.01
C PRO A 15 14.10 4.62 12.30
N VAL A 16 13.17 5.23 13.03
CA VAL A 16 12.38 6.37 12.58
C VAL A 16 12.45 7.46 13.66
N HIS A 17 13.22 8.51 13.40
CA HIS A 17 13.54 9.54 14.41
C HIS A 17 14.05 8.91 15.72
N LEU A 18 13.30 9.06 16.83
CA LEU A 18 13.68 8.61 18.18
C LEU A 18 13.14 7.21 18.55
N VAL A 19 12.42 6.55 17.65
CA VAL A 19 11.84 5.22 17.89
C VAL A 19 12.23 4.25 16.77
N SER A 20 11.95 2.96 16.94
CA SER A 20 12.13 1.95 15.89
C SER A 20 10.82 1.24 15.61
N LEU A 21 10.59 0.92 14.33
CA LEU A 21 9.42 0.17 13.88
C LEU A 21 9.85 -1.23 13.46
N ASP A 22 9.15 -2.24 13.97
CA ASP A 22 9.36 -3.61 13.57
C ASP A 22 8.72 -3.87 12.20
N ALA A 23 9.51 -4.48 11.31
CA ALA A 23 9.10 -4.80 9.95
C ALA A 23 9.55 -6.22 9.58
N ASN A 24 8.79 -6.87 8.72
CA ASN A 24 9.14 -8.16 8.13
C ASN A 24 9.40 -7.96 6.64
N LEU A 25 10.62 -8.29 6.22
CA LEU A 25 11.05 -8.27 4.83
C LEU A 25 11.13 -9.71 4.31
N ASP A 26 10.39 -9.98 3.24
CA ASP A 26 10.43 -11.24 2.51
C ASP A 26 10.88 -11.00 1.08
N ILE A 27 11.94 -11.69 0.66
CA ILE A 27 12.49 -11.59 -0.70
C ILE A 27 12.45 -12.99 -1.34
N PRO A 28 11.49 -13.25 -2.24
CA PRO A 28 11.51 -14.43 -3.09
C PRO A 28 12.71 -14.42 -4.04
N ASP A 29 13.24 -15.60 -4.37
CA ASP A 29 14.28 -15.74 -5.38
C ASP A 29 13.87 -15.08 -6.71
N GLY A 30 14.76 -14.26 -7.28
CA GLY A 30 14.50 -13.57 -8.55
C GLY A 30 13.61 -12.32 -8.44
N ALA A 31 13.29 -11.85 -7.24
CA ALA A 31 12.52 -10.63 -7.08
C ALA A 31 13.22 -9.40 -7.67
N THR A 32 12.47 -8.60 -8.43
CA THR A 32 12.91 -7.31 -8.99
C THR A 32 12.10 -6.14 -8.47
N LYS A 33 11.00 -6.43 -7.77
CA LYS A 33 10.03 -5.48 -7.22
C LYS A 33 9.88 -5.73 -5.73
N LEU A 34 9.69 -4.66 -4.98
CA LEU A 34 9.41 -4.65 -3.56
C LEU A 34 8.14 -3.85 -3.31
N THR A 35 7.16 -4.45 -2.66
CA THR A 35 5.93 -3.77 -2.26
C THR A 35 5.95 -3.51 -0.76
N LEU A 36 5.96 -2.24 -0.37
CA LEU A 36 5.70 -1.80 1.01
C LEU A 36 4.20 -1.87 1.28
N LEU A 37 3.82 -2.70 2.24
CA LEU A 37 2.44 -2.92 2.65
C LEU A 37 2.13 -2.07 3.87
N VAL A 38 1.13 -1.19 3.77
CA VAL A 38 0.70 -0.30 4.86
C VAL A 38 -0.80 -0.36 5.05
N GLU A 39 -1.24 -0.91 6.18
CA GLU A 39 -2.66 -0.92 6.56
C GLU A 39 -3.04 0.39 7.26
N GLY A 40 -4.15 0.98 6.83
CA GLY A 40 -4.74 2.15 7.50
C GLY A 40 -5.28 1.81 8.89
N ALA A 41 -5.34 2.79 9.79
CA ALA A 41 -5.86 2.57 11.13
C ALA A 41 -7.34 2.15 11.11
N THR A 42 -8.09 2.61 10.10
CA THR A 42 -9.52 2.30 9.94
C THR A 42 -9.77 0.81 9.74
N GLU A 43 -8.82 0.07 9.16
CA GLU A 43 -8.92 -1.40 9.01
C GLU A 43 -8.91 -2.10 10.36
N LYS A 44 -8.12 -1.59 11.32
CA LYS A 44 -7.91 -2.17 12.66
C LYS A 44 -9.11 -2.06 13.59
N LEU A 45 -10.02 -1.14 13.30
CA LEU A 45 -11.27 -1.00 14.03
C LEU A 45 -12.28 -2.11 13.68
N GLY A 46 -12.02 -2.93 12.64
CA GLY A 46 -12.77 -4.13 12.30
C GLY A 46 -12.15 -5.41 12.88
N THR A 47 -12.97 -6.42 13.18
CA THR A 47 -12.57 -7.71 13.81
C THR A 47 -11.69 -8.64 12.94
N ARG A 48 -11.19 -8.17 11.79
CA ARG A 48 -10.41 -8.97 10.81
C ARG A 48 -9.17 -8.27 10.24
N SER A 49 -8.67 -7.24 10.92
CA SER A 49 -7.48 -6.51 10.48
C SER A 49 -6.24 -7.43 10.43
N GLY A 50 -5.48 -7.38 9.34
CA GLY A 50 -4.27 -8.19 9.11
C GLY A 50 -4.44 -9.44 8.23
N MET A 51 -5.64 -10.01 8.10
CA MET A 51 -5.79 -11.27 7.34
C MET A 51 -5.68 -11.06 5.81
N HIS A 52 -6.03 -9.88 5.32
CA HIS A 52 -5.95 -9.55 3.90
C HIS A 52 -4.51 -9.40 3.42
N PHE A 53 -3.70 -8.61 4.11
CA PHE A 53 -2.33 -8.37 3.67
C PHE A 53 -1.44 -9.59 3.85
N HIS A 54 -1.69 -10.43 4.85
CA HIS A 54 -1.02 -11.73 4.94
C HIS A 54 -1.28 -12.62 3.71
N ARG A 55 -2.54 -12.71 3.25
CA ARG A 55 -2.87 -13.45 2.01
C ARG A 55 -2.27 -12.79 0.77
N LEU A 56 -2.27 -11.46 0.71
CA LEU A 56 -1.67 -10.71 -0.38
C LEU A 56 -0.16 -10.95 -0.47
N ARG A 57 0.57 -10.94 0.66
CA ARG A 57 2.01 -11.28 0.71
C ARG A 57 2.28 -12.61 0.02
N ASN A 58 1.56 -13.66 0.44
CA ASN A 58 1.71 -14.99 -0.15
C ASN A 58 1.44 -14.98 -1.67
N LYS A 59 0.40 -14.25 -2.12
CA LYS A 59 0.09 -14.12 -3.55
C LYS A 59 1.21 -13.38 -4.32
N LEU A 60 1.76 -12.32 -3.75
CA LEU A 60 2.85 -11.55 -4.34
C LEU A 60 4.14 -12.39 -4.41
N HIS A 61 4.44 -13.18 -3.37
CA HIS A 61 5.60 -14.07 -3.37
C HIS A 61 5.55 -15.11 -4.47
N LEU A 62 4.35 -15.68 -4.75
CA LEU A 62 4.14 -16.59 -5.88
C LEU A 62 4.44 -15.96 -7.25
N ASN A 63 4.52 -14.63 -7.32
CA ASN A 63 4.87 -13.87 -8.52
C ASN A 63 6.27 -13.24 -8.44
N ASN A 64 7.13 -13.73 -7.54
CA ASN A 64 8.48 -13.21 -7.28
C ASN A 64 8.49 -11.70 -6.96
N ILE A 65 7.51 -11.22 -6.19
CA ILE A 65 7.46 -9.84 -5.71
C ILE A 65 7.82 -9.86 -4.23
N ALA A 66 8.87 -9.13 -3.85
CA ALA A 66 9.27 -8.98 -2.46
C ALA A 66 8.27 -8.11 -1.70
N THR A 67 8.17 -8.29 -0.38
CA THR A 67 7.27 -7.50 0.45
C THR A 67 7.99 -7.01 1.70
N LEU A 68 7.75 -5.75 2.05
CA LEU A 68 8.03 -5.21 3.38
C LEU A 68 6.69 -4.94 4.06
N SER A 69 6.40 -5.63 5.16
CA SER A 69 5.19 -5.41 5.94
C SER A 69 5.55 -4.90 7.33
N LEU A 70 4.83 -3.88 7.79
CA LEU A 70 4.86 -3.43 9.18
C LEU A 70 3.46 -3.59 9.77
N ASP A 71 3.38 -3.90 11.05
CA ASP A 71 2.10 -3.91 11.74
C ASP A 71 1.52 -2.49 11.79
N SER A 72 2.35 -1.46 11.95
CA SER A 72 1.94 -0.06 12.02
C SER A 72 3.13 0.88 11.74
N LEU A 73 2.82 2.09 11.28
CA LEU A 73 3.78 3.20 11.23
C LEU A 73 4.01 3.90 12.58
N LEU A 74 3.34 3.40 13.63
CA LEU A 74 3.47 3.87 15.01
C LEU A 74 3.92 2.71 15.90
N THR A 75 4.70 3.02 16.92
CA THR A 75 5.02 2.06 18.00
C THR A 75 3.79 1.73 18.85
N VAL A 76 3.88 0.69 19.67
CA VAL A 76 2.81 0.33 20.62
C VAL A 76 2.47 1.50 21.55
N GLN A 77 3.50 2.21 22.02
CA GLN A 77 3.37 3.36 22.91
C GLN A 77 2.75 4.57 22.20
N GLU A 78 3.11 4.84 20.94
CA GLU A 78 2.49 5.94 20.20
C GLU A 78 1.02 5.68 19.89
N ARG A 79 0.64 4.42 19.66
CA ARG A 79 -0.77 4.02 19.43
C ARG A 79 -1.65 4.18 20.67
N SER A 80 -1.10 4.24 21.88
CA SER A 80 -1.92 4.53 23.06
C SER A 80 -2.45 5.97 23.08
N ILE A 81 -1.96 6.84 22.17
CA ILE A 81 -2.44 8.20 21.98
C ILE A 81 -3.27 8.23 20.69
N SER A 82 -4.60 8.27 20.83
CA SER A 82 -5.52 8.16 19.68
C SER A 82 -5.32 9.23 18.61
N LEU A 83 -4.82 10.42 18.98
CA LEU A 83 -4.51 11.49 18.03
C LEU A 83 -3.39 11.10 17.03
N ASN A 84 -2.44 10.25 17.45
CA ASN A 84 -1.35 9.84 16.57
C ASN A 84 -1.85 8.96 15.42
N GLU A 85 -2.88 8.14 15.65
CA GLU A 85 -3.42 7.23 14.63
C GLU A 85 -4.14 7.96 13.49
N VAL A 86 -4.55 9.21 13.72
CA VAL A 86 -5.20 10.06 12.72
C VAL A 86 -4.29 11.21 12.24
N ASP A 87 -3.10 11.37 12.81
CA ASP A 87 -2.13 12.37 12.39
C ASP A 87 -1.44 11.95 11.09
N THR A 88 -2.06 12.35 9.97
CA THR A 88 -1.53 12.08 8.63
C THR A 88 -0.15 12.68 8.37
N ASN A 89 0.28 13.73 9.08
CA ASN A 89 1.63 14.27 8.92
C ASN A 89 2.65 13.36 9.57
N LEU A 90 2.40 12.94 10.81
CA LEU A 90 3.23 11.99 11.52
C LEU A 90 3.36 10.69 10.72
N LEU A 91 2.24 10.13 10.25
CA LEU A 91 2.24 8.89 9.47
C LEU A 91 2.96 9.04 8.13
N LYS A 92 2.80 10.17 7.44
CA LYS A 92 3.55 10.50 6.22
C LYS A 92 5.06 10.53 6.48
N ASP A 93 5.52 11.20 7.54
CA ASP A 93 6.94 11.32 7.87
C ASP A 93 7.55 9.97 8.27
N ARG A 94 6.79 9.14 9.00
CA ARG A 94 7.13 7.75 9.32
C ARG A 94 7.28 6.91 8.04
N LEU A 95 6.31 6.99 7.14
CA LEU A 95 6.33 6.31 5.84
C LEU A 95 7.56 6.70 5.01
N LEU A 96 7.84 8.00 4.91
CA LEU A 96 9.00 8.52 4.18
C LEU A 96 10.31 7.98 4.74
N THR A 97 10.44 7.95 6.07
CA THR A 97 11.64 7.43 6.73
C THR A 97 11.84 5.94 6.46
N VAL A 98 10.77 5.14 6.56
CA VAL A 98 10.81 3.70 6.23
C VAL A 98 11.17 3.48 4.76
N ALA A 99 10.53 4.21 3.84
CA ALA A 99 10.80 4.09 2.40
C ALA A 99 12.24 4.48 2.05
N ASN A 100 12.80 5.51 2.70
CA ASN A 100 14.19 5.91 2.47
C ASN A 100 15.17 4.90 3.07
N TRP A 101 14.88 4.37 4.26
CA TRP A 101 15.69 3.34 4.89
C TRP A 101 15.78 2.09 4.01
N ILE A 102 14.65 1.60 3.49
CA ILE A 102 14.64 0.39 2.66
C ILE A 102 15.27 0.59 1.28
N ARG A 103 15.30 1.83 0.75
CA ARG A 103 16.07 2.14 -0.46
C ARG A 103 17.58 2.10 -0.23
N GLY A 104 18.04 2.41 0.98
CA GLY A 104 19.45 2.33 1.35
C GLY A 104 19.91 0.93 1.76
N TYR A 105 18.98 0.05 2.13
CA TYR A 105 19.30 -1.29 2.62
C TYR A 105 19.79 -2.22 1.50
N ASP A 106 20.93 -2.90 1.75
CA ASP A 106 21.68 -3.62 0.71
C ASP A 106 20.87 -4.68 -0.05
N LYS A 107 19.95 -5.37 0.65
CA LYS A 107 19.12 -6.43 0.06
C LYS A 107 18.01 -5.88 -0.84
N THR A 108 17.64 -4.61 -0.70
CA THR A 108 16.45 -4.02 -1.33
C THR A 108 16.76 -2.83 -2.22
N LYS A 109 17.96 -2.24 -2.15
CA LYS A 109 18.36 -1.04 -2.90
C LYS A 109 18.26 -1.15 -4.43
N LYS A 110 18.28 -2.37 -4.97
CA LYS A 110 18.12 -2.65 -6.41
C LYS A 110 16.67 -3.00 -6.80
N LEU A 111 15.80 -3.22 -5.80
CA LEU A 111 14.41 -3.55 -6.02
C LEU A 111 13.60 -2.29 -6.25
N LYS A 112 12.66 -2.40 -7.16
CA LYS A 112 11.76 -1.32 -7.53
C LYS A 112 10.64 -1.19 -6.51
N LEU A 113 10.53 -0.03 -5.89
CA LEU A 113 9.66 0.15 -4.73
C LEU A 113 8.25 0.58 -5.16
N PHE A 114 7.26 -0.22 -4.76
CA PHE A 114 5.84 0.06 -4.85
C PHE A 114 5.27 0.22 -3.44
N CYS A 115 4.14 0.90 -3.33
CA CYS A 115 3.40 1.00 -2.07
C CYS A 115 1.98 0.45 -2.27
N CYS A 116 1.55 -0.48 -1.42
CA CYS A 116 0.19 -1.00 -1.41
C CYS A 116 -0.45 -0.70 -0.07
N VAL A 117 -1.55 0.05 -0.10
CA VAL A 117 -2.15 0.65 1.07
C VAL A 117 -3.66 0.47 1.13
N SER A 118 -4.23 0.55 2.33
CA SER A 118 -5.67 0.42 2.55
C SER A 118 -6.28 1.63 3.27
N TYR A 119 -7.55 1.95 2.97
CA TYR A 119 -8.33 2.96 3.67
C TYR A 119 -7.65 4.34 3.80
N ASP A 120 -7.50 4.85 5.01
CA ASP A 120 -6.90 6.14 5.34
C ASP A 120 -5.41 6.22 4.98
N ALA A 121 -4.74 5.06 4.82
CA ALA A 121 -3.35 5.04 4.40
C ALA A 121 -3.09 5.63 3.01
N ALA A 122 -4.08 5.57 2.13
CA ALA A 122 -4.02 6.21 0.83
C ALA A 122 -3.73 7.72 0.95
N THR A 123 -4.28 8.40 1.95
CA THR A 123 -4.14 9.84 2.12
C THR A 123 -2.70 10.25 2.40
N TYR A 124 -2.04 9.65 3.40
CA TYR A 124 -0.67 10.06 3.76
C TYR A 124 0.38 9.57 2.75
N VAL A 125 0.13 8.47 2.02
CA VAL A 125 1.00 8.02 0.92
C VAL A 125 0.94 8.99 -0.25
N LEU A 126 -0.26 9.42 -0.65
CA LEU A 126 -0.42 10.40 -1.72
C LEU A 126 0.17 11.74 -1.33
N LYS A 127 0.02 12.15 -0.07
CA LYS A 127 0.68 13.35 0.45
C LYS A 127 2.20 13.25 0.32
N ALA A 128 2.79 12.13 0.74
CA ALA A 128 4.24 11.87 0.61
C ALA A 128 4.71 11.89 -0.87
N ALA A 129 3.89 11.37 -1.78
CA ALA A 129 4.17 11.37 -3.21
C ALA A 129 4.10 12.78 -3.82
N ILE A 130 3.09 13.59 -3.45
CA ILE A 130 2.89 14.96 -3.96
C ILE A 130 4.02 15.89 -3.53
N GLU A 131 4.50 15.76 -2.30
CA GLU A 131 5.64 16.53 -1.81
C GLU A 131 6.98 16.09 -2.46
N ASN A 132 6.96 15.13 -3.39
CA ASN A 132 8.11 14.58 -4.12
C ASN A 132 9.23 14.04 -3.21
N HIS A 133 8.86 13.64 -2.00
CA HIS A 133 9.77 13.01 -1.05
C HIS A 133 9.76 11.49 -1.15
N LEU A 134 8.79 10.91 -1.87
CA LEU A 134 8.62 9.47 -2.04
C LEU A 134 8.84 9.02 -3.51
N LYS A 135 10.03 8.50 -3.81
CA LYS A 135 10.40 7.99 -5.16
C LYS A 135 9.95 6.55 -5.42
N ILE A 136 8.69 6.33 -5.75
CA ILE A 136 8.11 4.98 -5.97
C ILE A 136 7.69 4.77 -7.42
N GLU A 137 7.70 3.52 -7.85
CA GLU A 137 7.32 3.10 -9.20
C GLU A 137 5.80 2.91 -9.36
N GLY A 138 5.06 2.89 -8.26
CA GLY A 138 3.61 2.80 -8.31
C GLY A 138 2.93 2.73 -6.95
N ILE A 139 1.66 3.10 -6.93
CA ILE A 139 0.77 3.08 -5.76
C ILE A 139 -0.41 2.16 -6.03
N ILE A 140 -0.70 1.25 -5.11
CA ILE A 140 -1.92 0.46 -5.07
C ILE A 140 -2.71 0.91 -3.86
N SER A 141 -3.97 1.30 -4.05
CA SER A 141 -4.85 1.75 -2.97
C SER A 141 -6.13 0.92 -2.95
N ILE A 142 -6.31 0.18 -1.87
CA ILE A 142 -7.42 -0.76 -1.65
C ILE A 142 -8.45 -0.09 -0.75
N SER A 143 -9.66 0.12 -1.26
CA SER A 143 -10.73 0.85 -0.58
C SER A 143 -10.26 2.16 0.04
N GLY A 144 -9.37 2.86 -0.68
CA GLY A 144 -8.72 4.08 -0.23
C GLY A 144 -9.72 5.19 0.07
N ASP A 145 -9.58 5.79 1.24
CA ASP A 145 -10.41 6.90 1.68
C ASP A 145 -9.61 8.20 1.65
N LEU A 146 -10.01 9.09 0.77
CA LEU A 146 -9.40 10.40 0.58
C LEU A 146 -10.30 11.52 1.13
N ASP A 147 -11.21 11.19 2.03
CA ASP A 147 -11.97 12.22 2.75
C ASP A 147 -11.04 13.17 3.49
N GLY A 148 -11.35 14.47 3.41
CA GLY A 148 -10.52 15.52 4.01
C GLY A 148 -9.17 15.76 3.31
N PHE A 149 -8.82 15.01 2.27
CA PHE A 149 -7.59 15.28 1.52
C PHE A 149 -7.74 16.54 0.65
N ALA A 150 -7.20 17.66 1.14
CA ALA A 150 -7.33 18.97 0.49
C ALA A 150 -6.57 19.07 -0.85
N GLU A 151 -5.56 18.22 -1.06
CA GLU A 151 -4.64 18.30 -2.19
C GLU A 151 -5.01 17.38 -3.36
N LYS A 152 -6.29 16.97 -3.47
CA LYS A 152 -6.79 16.08 -4.54
C LYS A 152 -6.43 16.57 -5.96
N SER A 153 -6.47 17.88 -6.18
CA SER A 153 -6.07 18.49 -7.47
C SER A 153 -4.59 18.31 -7.77
N LYS A 154 -3.72 18.27 -6.75
CA LYS A 154 -2.29 17.99 -6.93
C LYS A 154 -2.01 16.54 -7.23
N VAL A 155 -2.88 15.61 -6.79
CA VAL A 155 -2.76 14.19 -7.15
C VAL A 155 -2.68 14.09 -8.65
N ALA A 156 -3.53 14.81 -9.41
CA ALA A 156 -3.58 14.76 -10.87
C ALA A 156 -2.23 15.00 -11.57
N LYS A 157 -1.31 15.75 -10.93
CA LYS A 157 0.04 16.06 -11.45
C LYS A 157 1.10 15.01 -11.12
N LEU A 158 0.77 13.96 -10.36
CA LEU A 158 1.69 12.87 -10.04
C LEU A 158 1.97 12.03 -11.27
N ASP A 159 3.24 11.94 -11.65
CA ASP A 159 3.72 11.05 -12.71
C ASP A 159 4.04 9.64 -12.19
N ILE A 160 3.14 9.06 -11.39
CA ILE A 160 3.31 7.76 -10.74
C ILE A 160 2.13 6.86 -11.11
N PRO A 161 2.37 5.64 -11.65
CA PRO A 161 1.34 4.65 -11.88
C PRO A 161 0.50 4.36 -10.64
N MET A 162 -0.81 4.35 -10.78
CA MET A 162 -1.73 4.13 -9.66
C MET A 162 -2.84 3.15 -10.00
N LEU A 163 -3.01 2.14 -9.15
CA LEU A 163 -4.15 1.24 -9.15
C LEU A 163 -5.04 1.53 -7.96
N LEU A 164 -6.30 1.86 -8.21
CA LEU A 164 -7.33 1.95 -7.18
C LEU A 164 -8.24 0.73 -7.26
N ILE A 165 -8.47 0.06 -6.14
CA ILE A 165 -9.35 -1.11 -6.06
C ILE A 165 -10.47 -0.81 -5.07
N PHE A 166 -11.71 -1.04 -5.49
CA PHE A 166 -12.90 -0.86 -4.63
C PHE A 166 -13.82 -2.07 -4.70
N GLY A 167 -14.49 -2.37 -3.59
CA GLY A 167 -15.68 -3.22 -3.61
C GLY A 167 -16.85 -2.48 -4.26
N GLY A 168 -17.64 -3.16 -5.08
CA GLY A 168 -18.77 -2.56 -5.82
C GLY A 168 -19.86 -1.92 -4.95
N PHE A 169 -19.92 -2.23 -3.66
CA PHE A 169 -20.84 -1.59 -2.71
C PHE A 169 -20.29 -0.27 -2.12
N ASP A 170 -19.02 0.06 -2.33
CA ASP A 170 -18.36 1.28 -1.82
C ASP A 170 -18.67 2.52 -2.70
N PHE A 171 -19.92 2.73 -3.08
CA PHE A 171 -20.31 3.78 -4.04
C PHE A 171 -19.78 5.16 -3.65
N SER A 172 -19.84 5.52 -2.35
CA SER A 172 -19.35 6.82 -1.87
C SER A 172 -17.85 7.01 -2.14
N ARG A 173 -17.02 6.01 -1.83
CA ARG A 173 -15.57 6.09 -2.06
C ARG A 173 -15.23 6.07 -3.54
N ILE A 174 -15.94 5.27 -4.33
CA ILE A 174 -15.79 5.24 -5.79
C ILE A 174 -16.04 6.64 -6.37
N GLU A 175 -17.18 7.26 -6.06
CA GLU A 175 -17.51 8.60 -6.57
C GLU A 175 -16.49 9.66 -6.15
N LYS A 176 -16.06 9.65 -4.88
CA LYS A 176 -15.05 10.59 -4.37
C LYS A 176 -13.70 10.43 -5.08
N ASN A 177 -13.32 9.20 -5.43
CA ASN A 177 -12.05 8.90 -6.08
C ASN A 177 -12.10 9.03 -7.61
N LYS A 178 -13.28 9.01 -8.25
CA LYS A 178 -13.43 9.30 -9.70
C LYS A 178 -12.87 10.67 -10.06
N GLN A 179 -12.88 11.63 -9.12
CA GLN A 179 -12.24 12.94 -9.31
C GLN A 179 -10.75 12.85 -9.65
N LEU A 180 -10.07 11.80 -9.17
CA LEU A 180 -8.69 11.52 -9.53
C LEU A 180 -8.50 11.18 -11.01
N PHE A 181 -9.59 10.97 -11.80
CA PHE A 181 -9.60 10.59 -13.22
C PHE A 181 -10.07 11.69 -14.19
N ILE A 182 -10.48 12.86 -13.70
CA ILE A 182 -11.10 13.95 -14.51
C ILE A 182 -10.16 14.74 -15.47
N GLU A 183 -8.84 14.49 -15.54
CA GLU A 183 -7.91 15.29 -16.36
C GLU A 183 -7.25 14.39 -17.42
N ALA A 184 -6.95 14.92 -18.60
CA ALA A 184 -6.64 14.14 -19.80
C ALA A 184 -5.25 13.45 -19.82
N GLU A 185 -4.33 13.79 -18.90
CA GLU A 185 -2.95 13.24 -18.86
C GLU A 185 -2.86 11.82 -18.27
N LYS A 186 -3.99 11.11 -18.10
CA LYS A 186 -4.16 9.97 -17.18
C LYS A 186 -3.95 8.59 -17.78
N GLN A 187 -2.91 8.39 -18.58
CA GLN A 187 -2.56 7.03 -19.03
C GLN A 187 -2.00 6.13 -17.92
N LYS A 188 -1.71 6.68 -16.72
CA LYS A 188 -1.05 5.99 -15.61
C LYS A 188 -1.98 5.64 -14.44
N ARG A 189 -3.31 5.75 -14.59
CA ARG A 189 -4.25 5.41 -13.51
C ARG A 189 -5.25 4.38 -13.96
N GLU A 190 -5.49 3.42 -13.09
CA GLU A 190 -6.46 2.34 -13.30
C GLU A 190 -7.39 2.28 -12.08
N MET A 191 -8.68 2.18 -12.33
CA MET A 191 -9.68 1.93 -11.29
C MET A 191 -10.35 0.60 -11.57
N GLU A 192 -10.21 -0.31 -10.62
CA GLU A 192 -10.75 -1.66 -10.68
C GLU A 192 -11.85 -1.83 -9.63
N ILE A 193 -13.02 -2.29 -10.07
CA ILE A 193 -14.18 -2.50 -9.20
C ILE A 193 -14.43 -4.00 -9.10
N VAL A 194 -14.36 -4.54 -7.88
CA VAL A 194 -14.74 -5.91 -7.57
C VAL A 194 -16.25 -5.95 -7.32
N GLN A 195 -16.99 -6.47 -8.30
CA GLN A 195 -18.45 -6.47 -8.27
C GLN A 195 -19.01 -7.24 -7.07
N LEU A 196 -20.17 -6.83 -6.57
CA LEU A 196 -20.87 -7.51 -5.46
C LEU A 196 -19.99 -7.70 -4.22
N SER A 197 -19.25 -6.66 -3.83
CA SER A 197 -18.33 -6.73 -2.69
C SER A 197 -18.32 -5.44 -1.90
N SER A 198 -18.21 -5.54 -0.57
CA SER A 198 -17.91 -4.42 0.31
C SER A 198 -16.42 -4.03 0.21
N GLY A 199 -16.06 -2.87 0.72
CA GLY A 199 -14.66 -2.46 0.86
C GLY A 199 -13.81 -3.28 1.81
N LEU A 200 -14.41 -4.22 2.54
CA LEU A 200 -13.70 -5.20 3.35
C LEU A 200 -13.48 -6.51 2.58
N PHE A 201 -14.05 -6.67 1.38
CA PHE A 201 -13.90 -7.88 0.56
C PHE A 201 -14.18 -9.20 1.29
N THR A 202 -15.07 -9.17 2.29
CA THR A 202 -15.38 -10.32 3.15
C THR A 202 -16.25 -11.36 2.46
N GLU A 203 -16.89 -10.99 1.36
CA GLU A 203 -17.72 -11.89 0.58
C GLU A 203 -16.85 -12.95 -0.13
N GLU A 204 -17.45 -14.10 -0.41
CA GLU A 204 -16.73 -15.26 -0.94
C GLU A 204 -15.92 -14.90 -2.19
N LYS A 205 -14.62 -15.25 -2.16
CA LYS A 205 -13.64 -15.03 -3.25
C LYS A 205 -13.38 -13.58 -3.66
N LYS A 206 -14.01 -12.58 -3.03
CA LYS A 206 -13.83 -11.18 -3.42
C LYS A 206 -12.44 -10.64 -3.12
N TRP A 207 -11.85 -11.07 -2.01
CA TRP A 207 -10.45 -10.78 -1.75
C TRP A 207 -9.51 -11.46 -2.75
N ASP A 208 -9.82 -12.68 -3.22
CA ASP A 208 -9.02 -13.36 -4.24
C ASP A 208 -9.04 -12.60 -5.57
N GLU A 209 -10.22 -12.10 -5.98
CA GLU A 209 -10.37 -11.26 -7.15
C GLU A 209 -9.56 -9.95 -7.04
N ALA A 210 -9.60 -9.29 -5.88
CA ALA A 210 -8.80 -8.09 -5.61
C ALA A 210 -7.29 -8.40 -5.71
N MET A 211 -6.81 -9.46 -5.04
CA MET A 211 -5.41 -9.87 -5.08
C MET A 211 -4.93 -10.21 -6.50
N ASP A 212 -5.77 -10.85 -7.32
CA ASP A 212 -5.46 -11.15 -8.72
C ASP A 212 -5.28 -9.88 -9.55
N LYS A 213 -6.12 -8.86 -9.32
CA LYS A 213 -6.00 -7.54 -9.96
C LYS A 213 -4.70 -6.85 -9.55
N ILE A 214 -4.37 -6.83 -8.25
CA ILE A 214 -3.11 -6.26 -7.73
C ILE A 214 -1.90 -6.94 -8.36
N SER A 215 -1.85 -8.27 -8.31
CA SER A 215 -0.72 -9.03 -8.82
C SER A 215 -0.54 -8.86 -10.33
N ARG A 216 -1.64 -8.82 -11.08
CA ARG A 216 -1.60 -8.57 -12.53
C ARG A 216 -1.04 -7.20 -12.82
N TRP A 217 -1.54 -6.16 -12.16
CA TRP A 217 -1.09 -4.79 -12.35
C TRP A 217 0.39 -4.61 -12.00
N LEU A 218 0.84 -5.17 -10.88
CA LEU A 218 2.26 -5.14 -10.54
C LEU A 218 3.12 -5.78 -11.64
N ASN A 219 2.63 -6.81 -12.34
CA ASN A 219 3.34 -7.43 -13.44
C ASN A 219 3.31 -6.62 -14.75
N THR A 220 2.28 -5.78 -15.00
CA THR A 220 2.21 -4.94 -16.21
C THR A 220 3.10 -3.72 -16.14
N ILE A 221 3.36 -3.18 -14.95
CA ILE A 221 4.28 -2.05 -14.78
C ILE A 221 5.72 -2.51 -15.07
N ARG A 222 6.15 -2.23 -16.32
CA ARG A 222 7.55 -2.29 -16.74
C ARG A 222 8.19 -0.97 -16.36
N SER A 223 8.75 -0.92 -15.16
CA SER A 223 9.75 0.07 -14.82
C SER A 223 11.08 -0.28 -15.47
#